data_AF-A0A3E0JD82-F1
#
_entry.id   AF-A0A3E0JD82-F1
#
_cell.length_a   1.000
_cell.length_b   1.000
_cell.length_c   1.000
_cell.angle_alpha   90.00
_cell.angle_beta   90.00
_cell.angle_gamma   90.00
#
_symmetry.space_group_name_H-M   'P 1'
#
loop_
_entity.id
_entity.type
_entity.pdbx_description
1 polymer ?
#
loop_
_entity_poly.entity_id
_entity_poly.type
_entity_poly.pdbx_seq_one_letter_code
_entity_poly.pdbx_strand_id
1 'polypeptide(L)'
;MDSKNKISISFRNEHQQETKNEVVRTQKEQAAAVEEDKEDERPATRVYHIPFKKKRFSSTPVRPLITTALTALFVSLGLGFLLLRMFVSLTDSSTTGTETVPASGETNTDTEVVASEEEPMSELPSGPAQTFDTYIVQAGAFSTEGKANEWQSKLTALLIPSIVWQRDGQYYLFVGSAPNKQEADQIADRLAGKSIETYVKPFVVTIEKEIPQELVTPIETHEMKDLSENERKKLLDEVGENTSLGQALNKWESQDDTNINWLKVAQSLE
;
A
#
# COMPACT_ATOMS: atom_id res chain seq x y z
N MET A 1 28.26 -54.51 8.39
CA MET A 1 29.39 -53.69 8.87
C MET A 1 30.08 -53.25 7.60
N ASP A 2 29.64 -52.13 7.03
CA ASP A 2 29.82 -51.85 5.61
C ASP A 2 30.30 -50.42 5.37
N SER A 3 31.41 -50.38 4.62
CA SER A 3 32.02 -49.34 3.80
C SER A 3 31.95 -47.86 4.22
N LYS A 4 33.13 -47.38 4.62
CA LYS A 4 33.63 -46.02 4.39
C LYS A 4 33.64 -45.72 2.88
N ASN A 5 33.22 -44.51 2.47
CA ASN A 5 33.92 -43.65 1.51
C ASN A 5 33.23 -42.28 1.40
N LYS A 6 33.94 -41.23 1.84
CA LYS A 6 33.55 -39.82 1.63
C LYS A 6 34.14 -39.37 0.29
N ILE A 7 33.30 -38.79 -0.56
CA ILE A 7 33.67 -38.21 -1.86
C ILE A 7 33.98 -36.73 -1.65
N SER A 8 35.19 -36.30 -1.98
CA SER A 8 35.59 -34.88 -2.03
C SER A 8 35.88 -34.49 -3.48
N ILE A 9 35.18 -33.49 -3.98
CA ILE A 9 35.31 -32.96 -5.35
C ILE A 9 36.26 -31.76 -5.30
N SER A 10 37.41 -31.85 -6.00
CA SER A 10 38.35 -30.74 -6.18
C SER A 10 38.23 -30.18 -7.60
N PHE A 11 38.02 -28.86 -7.74
CA PHE A 11 37.96 -28.18 -9.03
C PHE A 11 39.37 -28.03 -9.64
N ARG A 12 39.49 -28.43 -10.91
CA ARG A 12 40.66 -28.32 -11.77
C ARG A 12 40.61 -26.98 -12.52
N ASN A 13 41.62 -26.12 -12.32
CA ASN A 13 41.87 -24.95 -13.17
C ASN A 13 43.13 -25.21 -14.01
N GLU A 14 42.94 -25.68 -15.24
CA GLU A 14 43.94 -25.64 -16.31
C GLU A 14 43.75 -24.34 -17.10
N HIS A 15 44.68 -23.39 -16.95
CA HIS A 15 45.19 -22.51 -18.02
C HIS A 15 46.13 -21.47 -17.43
N GLN A 16 47.44 -21.78 -17.37
CA GLN A 16 48.51 -20.77 -17.50
C GLN A 16 49.90 -21.39 -17.69
N GLN A 17 50.17 -21.82 -18.92
CA GLN A 17 51.49 -21.85 -19.57
C GLN A 17 51.17 -21.43 -21.02
N GLU A 18 51.86 -20.51 -21.70
CA GLU A 18 53.29 -20.32 -21.84
C GLU A 18 53.58 -18.87 -22.31
N THR A 19 54.76 -18.34 -21.97
CA THR A 19 55.82 -17.98 -22.93
C THR A 19 56.68 -16.80 -22.43
N LYS A 20 57.99 -16.97 -22.69
CA LYS A 20 59.04 -15.96 -22.86
C LYS A 20 59.96 -15.68 -21.66
N ASN A 21 61.13 -16.32 -21.76
CA ASN A 21 62.47 -15.81 -21.46
C ASN A 21 63.27 -16.69 -20.47
N GLU A 22 63.63 -17.85 -21.01
CA GLU A 22 64.92 -18.50 -20.84
C GLU A 22 66.10 -17.54 -21.13
N VAL A 23 67.30 -17.99 -20.76
CA VAL A 23 68.63 -17.43 -21.04
C VAL A 23 69.16 -16.54 -19.91
N VAL A 24 70.07 -17.09 -19.09
CA VAL A 24 71.49 -16.70 -19.01
C VAL A 24 72.17 -17.47 -17.85
N ARG A 25 73.05 -18.40 -18.25
CA ARG A 25 74.31 -18.83 -17.62
C ARG A 25 74.26 -19.55 -16.27
N THR A 26 74.54 -20.86 -16.17
CA THR A 26 75.83 -21.51 -16.45
C THR A 26 77.06 -20.76 -15.90
N GLN A 27 77.08 -20.58 -14.57
CA GLN A 27 78.31 -20.78 -13.79
C GLN A 27 78.17 -22.17 -13.15
N LYS A 28 78.52 -23.26 -13.84
CA LYS A 28 79.90 -23.62 -14.17
C LYS A 28 80.73 -23.73 -12.89
N GLU A 29 81.01 -24.99 -12.58
CA GLU A 29 82.28 -25.47 -12.06
C GLU A 29 82.53 -25.35 -10.55
N GLN A 30 83.03 -26.48 -10.03
CA GLN A 30 83.74 -26.68 -8.76
C GLN A 30 82.84 -26.76 -7.52
N ALA A 31 82.96 -27.69 -6.59
CA ALA A 31 83.77 -28.89 -6.42
C ALA A 31 83.18 -29.58 -5.16
N ALA A 32 82.80 -30.85 -5.24
CA ALA A 32 83.46 -31.93 -4.49
C ALA A 32 83.46 -31.80 -2.95
N ALA A 33 82.68 -32.70 -2.32
CA ALA A 33 82.80 -33.26 -0.97
C ALA A 33 82.69 -32.32 0.26
N VAL A 34 81.65 -32.53 1.08
CA VAL A 34 81.76 -32.89 2.51
C VAL A 34 80.37 -33.35 3.01
N GLU A 35 80.40 -34.38 3.86
CA GLU A 35 79.31 -35.19 4.41
C GLU A 35 78.43 -34.51 5.47
N GLU A 36 77.33 -35.22 5.79
CA GLU A 36 76.48 -35.27 6.99
C GLU A 36 76.79 -34.33 8.17
N ASP A 37 75.76 -33.61 8.67
CA ASP A 37 75.16 -33.86 10.00
C ASP A 37 73.95 -32.92 10.30
N LYS A 38 72.91 -33.49 10.93
CA LYS A 38 71.91 -32.90 11.85
C LYS A 38 70.84 -31.89 11.40
N GLU A 39 69.61 -32.42 11.38
CA GLU A 39 68.39 -31.95 12.09
C GLU A 39 68.37 -30.52 12.66
N ASP A 40 67.55 -29.64 12.07
CA ASP A 40 66.34 -29.08 12.71
C ASP A 40 65.75 -27.96 11.82
N GLU A 41 64.71 -28.30 11.05
CA GLU A 41 63.91 -27.35 10.29
C GLU A 41 62.89 -26.66 11.20
N ARG A 42 63.03 -25.34 11.39
CA ARG A 42 61.87 -24.46 11.56
C ARG A 42 61.99 -23.30 10.56
N PRO A 43 61.25 -23.30 9.44
CA PRO A 43 61.29 -22.16 8.54
C PRO A 43 60.57 -20.97 9.18
N ALA A 44 61.33 -19.90 9.43
CA ALA A 44 60.79 -18.61 9.84
C ALA A 44 59.80 -18.09 8.78
N THR A 45 58.54 -17.87 9.17
CA THR A 45 57.49 -17.31 8.32
C THR A 45 57.88 -15.90 7.87
N ARG A 46 58.21 -15.75 6.58
CA ARG A 46 58.40 -14.44 5.96
C ARG A 46 57.05 -13.77 5.78
N VAL A 47 56.83 -12.71 6.55
CA VAL A 47 55.68 -11.80 6.40
C VAL A 47 55.88 -11.01 5.10
N TYR A 48 55.00 -11.20 4.12
CA TYR A 48 54.97 -10.40 2.89
C TYR A 48 54.27 -9.06 3.15
N HIS A 49 54.98 -7.93 2.95
CA HIS A 49 54.32 -6.63 2.87
C HIS A 49 53.61 -6.52 1.50
N ILE A 50 52.36 -6.07 1.51
CA ILE A 50 51.59 -5.82 0.28
C ILE A 50 51.69 -4.32 0.00
N PRO A 51 52.15 -3.87 -1.18
CA PRO A 51 52.25 -2.44 -1.46
C PRO A 51 50.86 -1.85 -1.68
N PHE A 52 50.47 -0.93 -0.79
CA PHE A 52 49.25 -0.13 -0.95
C PHE A 52 49.41 0.85 -2.13
N LYS A 53 48.74 0.57 -3.25
CA LYS A 53 48.59 1.53 -4.36
C LYS A 53 47.63 2.66 -3.93
N LYS A 54 48.16 3.88 -3.77
CA LYS A 54 47.33 5.09 -3.64
C LYS A 54 46.53 5.30 -4.93
N LYS A 55 45.19 5.26 -4.85
CA LYS A 55 44.29 5.70 -5.92
C LYS A 55 44.49 7.19 -6.15
N ARG A 56 44.94 7.57 -7.36
CA ARG A 56 44.86 8.97 -7.82
C ARG A 56 43.40 9.28 -8.08
N PHE A 57 42.87 10.29 -7.40
CA PHE A 57 41.54 10.82 -7.65
C PHE A 57 41.57 11.48 -9.03
N SER A 58 40.87 10.86 -9.99
CA SER A 58 40.66 11.43 -11.32
C SER A 58 39.74 12.64 -11.16
N SER A 59 40.23 13.82 -11.54
CA SER A 59 39.44 15.05 -11.57
C SER A 59 38.41 14.95 -12.70
N THR A 60 37.24 14.40 -12.39
CA THR A 60 36.10 14.41 -13.30
C THR A 60 35.62 15.85 -13.51
N PRO A 61 35.21 16.21 -14.75
CA PRO A 61 34.79 17.57 -15.05
C PRO A 61 33.46 17.86 -14.35
N VAL A 62 33.49 18.74 -13.34
CA VAL A 62 32.30 19.15 -12.54
C VAL A 62 31.33 20.08 -13.29
N ARG A 63 31.70 20.55 -14.49
CA ARG A 63 30.88 21.45 -15.31
C ARG A 63 29.48 20.89 -15.66
N PRO A 64 29.34 19.64 -16.17
CA PRO A 64 28.03 19.04 -16.44
C PRO A 64 27.17 18.74 -15.19
N LEU A 65 27.78 18.60 -14.01
CA LEU A 65 27.06 18.42 -12.74
C LEU A 65 26.38 19.72 -12.28
N ILE A 66 27.04 20.85 -12.49
CA ILE A 66 26.48 22.17 -12.14
C ILE A 66 25.30 22.51 -13.05
N THR A 67 25.39 22.20 -14.35
CA THR A 67 24.30 22.48 -15.30
C THR A 67 23.07 21.61 -15.03
N THR A 68 23.25 20.35 -14.64
CA THR A 68 22.13 19.47 -14.25
C THR A 68 21.52 19.86 -12.91
N ALA A 69 22.33 20.29 -11.94
CA ALA A 69 21.82 20.82 -10.68
C ALA A 69 20.98 22.09 -10.90
N LEU A 70 21.41 22.97 -11.80
CA LEU A 70 20.69 24.21 -12.10
C LEU A 70 19.34 23.93 -12.77
N THR A 71 19.30 23.05 -13.78
CA THR A 71 18.04 22.70 -14.47
C THR A 71 17.06 21.96 -13.55
N ALA A 72 17.55 21.06 -12.70
CA ALA A 72 16.73 20.40 -11.70
C ALA A 72 16.09 21.42 -10.75
N LEU A 73 16.82 22.44 -10.32
CA LEU A 73 16.31 23.49 -9.44
C LEU A 73 15.23 24.34 -10.13
N PHE A 74 15.39 24.66 -11.41
CA PHE A 74 14.35 25.33 -12.20
C PHE A 74 13.08 24.50 -12.36
N VAL A 75 13.21 23.20 -12.64
CA VAL A 75 12.05 22.29 -12.77
C VAL A 75 11.36 22.12 -11.43
N SER A 76 12.11 21.90 -10.35
CA SER A 76 11.55 21.76 -8.99
C SER A 76 10.86 23.03 -8.51
N LEU A 77 11.43 24.21 -8.78
CA LEU A 77 10.77 25.48 -8.46
C LEU A 77 9.53 25.71 -9.32
N GLY A 78 9.57 25.40 -10.62
CA GLY A 78 8.42 25.53 -11.50
C GLY A 78 7.26 24.64 -11.08
N LEU A 79 7.54 23.38 -10.75
CA LEU A 79 6.54 22.40 -10.33
C LEU A 79 6.00 22.70 -8.92
N GLY A 80 6.88 23.13 -8.00
CA GLY A 80 6.50 23.62 -6.67
C GLY A 80 5.64 24.89 -6.74
N PHE A 81 5.97 25.84 -7.63
CA PHE A 81 5.20 27.05 -7.85
C PHE A 81 3.82 26.76 -8.46
N LEU A 82 3.72 25.80 -9.40
CA LEU A 82 2.46 25.36 -9.97
C LEU A 82 1.53 24.79 -8.88
N LEU A 83 2.05 23.94 -7.99
CA LEU A 83 1.30 23.40 -6.86
C LEU A 83 0.82 24.52 -5.93
N LEU A 84 1.71 25.45 -5.58
CA LEU A 84 1.36 26.59 -4.72
C LEU A 84 0.26 27.46 -5.36
N ARG A 85 0.37 27.74 -6.66
CA ARG A 85 -0.66 28.48 -7.42
C ARG A 85 -1.99 27.73 -7.45
N MET A 86 -1.98 26.40 -7.61
CA MET A 86 -3.21 25.59 -7.58
C MET A 86 -3.92 25.71 -6.23
N PHE A 87 -3.17 25.62 -5.12
CA PHE A 87 -3.75 25.79 -3.78
C PHE A 87 -4.23 27.23 -3.51
N VAL A 88 -3.52 28.24 -4.01
CA VAL A 88 -3.93 29.66 -3.85
C VAL A 88 -5.17 29.98 -4.70
N SER A 89 -5.27 29.47 -5.93
CA SER A 89 -6.48 29.66 -6.75
C SER A 89 -7.71 28.96 -6.16
N LEU A 90 -7.54 27.84 -5.46
CA LEU A 90 -8.64 27.17 -4.76
C LEU A 90 -9.07 27.92 -3.48
N THR A 91 -8.15 28.59 -2.78
CA THR A 91 -8.49 29.38 -1.57
C THR A 91 -9.03 30.78 -1.88
N ASP A 92 -8.64 31.40 -2.99
CA ASP A 92 -9.15 32.72 -3.40
C ASP A 92 -10.54 32.65 -4.08
N SER A 93 -10.97 31.47 -4.52
CA SER A 93 -12.30 31.26 -5.14
C SER A 93 -13.47 31.28 -4.16
N SER A 94 -13.21 31.48 -2.85
CA SER A 94 -14.25 31.59 -1.81
C SER A 94 -14.56 33.03 -1.38
N THR A 95 -14.00 34.06 -2.03
CA THR A 95 -14.40 35.44 -1.75
C THR A 95 -14.33 36.34 -2.97
N THR A 96 -15.51 36.89 -3.30
CA THR A 96 -15.82 37.97 -4.25
C THR A 96 -16.21 37.51 -5.65
N GLY A 97 -17.52 37.46 -5.88
CA GLY A 97 -18.10 37.34 -7.22
C GLY A 97 -17.82 38.57 -8.08
N THR A 98 -17.74 38.35 -9.40
CA THR A 98 -18.47 39.02 -10.47
C THR A 98 -17.93 38.46 -11.80
N GLU A 99 -18.87 38.23 -12.71
CA GLU A 99 -18.78 37.70 -14.06
C GLU A 99 -17.55 38.12 -14.89
N THR A 100 -17.04 37.20 -15.72
CA THR A 100 -17.18 37.26 -17.20
C THR A 100 -16.36 36.15 -17.86
N VAL A 101 -17.05 35.37 -18.70
CA VAL A 101 -16.47 34.43 -19.69
C VAL A 101 -15.67 35.24 -20.72
N PRO A 102 -14.61 34.67 -21.34
CA PRO A 102 -14.78 34.32 -22.75
C PRO A 102 -14.23 32.94 -23.12
N ALA A 103 -14.95 32.35 -24.07
CA ALA A 103 -14.69 31.10 -24.74
C ALA A 103 -13.49 31.15 -25.71
N SER A 104 -12.81 30.03 -25.92
CA SER A 104 -12.37 29.52 -27.24
C SER A 104 -11.48 28.28 -27.12
N GLY A 105 -11.72 27.30 -28.01
CA GLY A 105 -10.67 26.42 -28.56
C GLY A 105 -10.91 24.93 -28.43
N GLU A 106 -11.50 24.33 -29.46
CA GLU A 106 -11.67 22.88 -29.70
C GLU A 106 -10.35 22.08 -29.65
N THR A 107 -10.41 20.81 -29.24
CA THR A 107 -10.21 19.61 -30.10
C THR A 107 -9.66 18.42 -29.29
N ASN A 108 -10.53 17.42 -29.13
CA ASN A 108 -10.35 15.97 -29.08
C ASN A 108 -9.23 15.34 -28.22
N THR A 109 -9.62 14.49 -27.27
CA THR A 109 -9.48 13.01 -27.39
C THR A 109 -10.27 12.35 -26.27
N ASP A 110 -11.05 11.33 -26.65
CA ASP A 110 -11.83 10.45 -25.79
C ASP A 110 -11.10 10.05 -24.51
N THR A 111 -11.74 10.34 -23.38
CA THR A 111 -11.83 9.40 -22.28
C THR A 111 -13.22 9.62 -21.69
N GLU A 112 -14.09 8.67 -21.99
CA GLU A 112 -15.40 8.48 -21.40
C GLU A 112 -15.19 8.31 -19.89
N VAL A 113 -15.10 9.43 -19.18
CA VAL A 113 -15.35 9.46 -17.74
C VAL A 113 -16.87 9.40 -17.66
N VAL A 114 -17.38 8.22 -17.35
CA VAL A 114 -18.73 8.07 -16.81
C VAL A 114 -18.74 8.87 -15.51
N ALA A 115 -18.97 10.16 -15.62
CA ALA A 115 -19.47 10.97 -14.54
C ALA A 115 -20.84 10.38 -14.25
N SER A 116 -20.92 9.60 -13.18
CA SER A 116 -22.19 9.21 -12.60
C SER A 116 -22.97 10.50 -12.40
N GLU A 117 -24.01 10.68 -13.21
CA GLU A 117 -25.06 11.64 -12.94
C GLU A 117 -25.66 11.21 -11.60
N GLU A 118 -25.18 11.84 -10.52
CA GLU A 118 -25.83 11.76 -9.22
C GLU A 118 -27.16 12.50 -9.35
N GLU A 119 -28.20 11.73 -9.71
CA GLU A 119 -29.58 12.08 -9.42
C GLU A 119 -29.67 12.59 -7.98
N PRO A 120 -30.42 13.67 -7.70
CA PRO A 120 -30.51 14.22 -6.35
C PRO A 120 -30.97 13.13 -5.38
N MET A 121 -30.07 12.73 -4.48
CA MET A 121 -30.34 11.68 -3.51
C MET A 121 -31.46 12.14 -2.58
N SER A 122 -32.56 11.39 -2.54
CA SER A 122 -33.66 11.68 -1.62
C SER A 122 -33.27 11.17 -0.24
N GLU A 123 -33.33 12.01 0.78
CA GLU A 123 -33.03 11.59 2.16
C GLU A 123 -34.31 11.13 2.88
N LEU A 124 -34.15 10.21 3.83
CA LEU A 124 -35.24 9.80 4.73
C LEU A 124 -35.57 10.94 5.71
N PRO A 125 -36.81 11.00 6.23
CA PRO A 125 -37.16 11.94 7.28
C PRO A 125 -36.29 11.74 8.53
N SER A 126 -36.02 12.83 9.24
CA SER A 126 -35.31 12.78 10.53
C SER A 126 -36.13 12.04 11.58
N GLY A 127 -35.47 11.20 12.37
CA GLY A 127 -36.03 10.42 13.45
C GLY A 127 -35.45 10.80 14.82
N PRO A 128 -35.85 10.09 15.89
CA PRO A 128 -35.20 10.25 17.19
C PRO A 128 -33.75 9.73 17.12
N ALA A 129 -32.80 10.54 17.59
CA ALA A 129 -31.39 10.16 17.62
C ALA A 129 -31.17 8.90 18.47
N GLN A 130 -30.55 7.88 17.87
CA GLN A 130 -30.24 6.60 18.50
C GLN A 130 -28.76 6.28 18.33
N THR A 131 -28.12 5.82 19.40
CA THR A 131 -26.68 5.52 19.40
C THR A 131 -26.44 4.03 19.58
N PHE A 132 -25.60 3.46 18.73
CA PHE A 132 -25.23 2.05 18.76
C PHE A 132 -23.73 1.90 18.99
N ASP A 133 -23.37 1.21 20.07
CA ASP A 133 -22.00 0.83 20.37
C ASP A 133 -21.63 -0.43 19.57
N THR A 134 -20.54 -0.36 18.81
CA THR A 134 -20.04 -1.47 18.01
C THR A 134 -18.51 -1.54 18.04
N TYR A 135 -17.96 -2.64 17.56
CA TYR A 135 -16.54 -2.77 17.26
C TYR A 135 -16.37 -2.85 15.76
N ILE A 136 -15.53 -1.98 15.21
CA ILE A 136 -15.20 -2.01 13.78
C ILE A 136 -13.86 -2.70 13.54
N VAL A 137 -13.70 -3.20 12.33
CA VAL A 137 -12.40 -3.63 11.78
C VAL A 137 -12.00 -2.65 10.70
N GLN A 138 -10.96 -1.87 10.98
CA GLN A 138 -10.47 -0.80 10.11
C GLN A 138 -9.23 -1.27 9.33
N ALA A 139 -9.26 -1.14 8.00
CA ALA A 139 -8.12 -1.43 7.12
C ALA A 139 -7.29 -0.18 6.79
N GLY A 140 -7.82 1.02 7.00
CA GLY A 140 -7.08 2.26 6.76
C GLY A 140 -7.81 3.52 7.24
N ALA A 141 -7.08 4.63 7.29
CA ALA A 141 -7.61 5.97 7.49
C ALA A 141 -6.86 6.92 6.56
N PHE A 142 -7.59 7.76 5.84
CA PHE A 142 -7.08 8.58 4.76
C PHE A 142 -7.56 10.02 4.91
N SER A 143 -6.73 10.98 4.50
CA SER A 143 -7.11 12.40 4.49
C SER A 143 -7.92 12.81 3.26
N THR A 144 -7.98 11.96 2.24
CA THR A 144 -8.70 12.23 0.99
C THR A 144 -9.54 11.03 0.57
N GLU A 145 -10.72 11.32 0.05
CA GLU A 145 -11.66 10.30 -0.43
C GLU A 145 -11.04 9.47 -1.56
N GLY A 146 -10.39 10.12 -2.52
CA GLY A 146 -9.76 9.42 -3.66
C GLY A 146 -8.73 8.37 -3.23
N LYS A 147 -8.02 8.59 -2.11
CA LYS A 147 -7.10 7.58 -1.57
C LYS A 147 -7.84 6.44 -0.88
N ALA A 148 -8.90 6.74 -0.14
CA ALA A 148 -9.75 5.72 0.45
C ALA A 148 -10.39 4.83 -0.62
N ASN A 149 -10.92 5.42 -1.69
CA ASN A 149 -11.54 4.72 -2.82
C ASN A 149 -10.52 3.89 -3.63
N GLU A 150 -9.28 4.38 -3.79
CA GLU A 150 -8.18 3.61 -4.40
C GLU A 150 -7.89 2.33 -3.58
N TRP A 151 -7.84 2.45 -2.26
CA TRP A 151 -7.62 1.30 -1.37
C TRP A 151 -8.83 0.37 -1.29
N GLN A 152 -10.05 0.91 -1.25
CA GLN A 152 -11.29 0.15 -1.34
C GLN A 152 -11.29 -0.72 -2.61
N SER A 153 -10.92 -0.15 -3.75
CA SER A 153 -10.84 -0.87 -5.03
C SER A 153 -9.83 -2.03 -4.99
N LYS A 154 -8.70 -1.87 -4.28
CA LYS A 154 -7.72 -2.95 -4.06
C LYS A 154 -8.30 -4.08 -3.21
N LEU A 155 -9.06 -3.76 -2.17
CA LEU A 155 -9.74 -4.76 -1.34
C LEU A 155 -10.84 -5.48 -2.13
N THR A 156 -11.61 -4.76 -2.93
CA THR A 156 -12.62 -5.35 -3.82
C THR A 156 -11.98 -6.31 -4.82
N ALA A 157 -10.81 -5.99 -5.37
CA ALA A 157 -10.06 -6.90 -6.24
C ALA A 157 -9.59 -8.20 -5.54
N LEU A 158 -9.51 -8.18 -4.20
CA LEU A 158 -9.22 -9.34 -3.36
C LEU A 158 -10.50 -10.02 -2.83
N LEU A 159 -11.68 -9.62 -3.33
CA LEU A 159 -12.99 -10.08 -2.88
C LEU A 159 -13.21 -9.82 -1.38
N ILE A 160 -12.75 -8.67 -0.90
CA ILE A 160 -12.93 -8.22 0.47
C ILE A 160 -13.90 -7.04 0.46
N PRO A 161 -15.15 -7.22 0.93
CA PRO A 161 -16.10 -6.13 1.07
C PRO A 161 -15.55 -5.06 1.99
N SER A 162 -15.73 -3.80 1.61
CA SER A 162 -15.26 -2.66 2.38
C SER A 162 -16.10 -1.41 2.13
N ILE A 163 -16.12 -0.51 3.10
CA ILE A 163 -16.88 0.73 3.07
C ILE A 163 -16.01 1.90 3.49
N VAL A 164 -16.16 3.03 2.81
CA VAL A 164 -15.50 4.28 3.16
C VAL A 164 -16.45 5.10 4.03
N TRP A 165 -16.05 5.36 5.26
CA TRP A 165 -16.80 6.14 6.24
C TRP A 165 -16.13 7.49 6.47
N GLN A 166 -16.82 8.58 6.16
CA GLN A 166 -16.31 9.92 6.43
C GLN A 166 -16.72 10.36 7.83
N ARG A 167 -15.74 10.70 8.68
CA ARG A 167 -16.00 11.30 10.00
C ARG A 167 -14.81 12.17 10.41
N ASP A 168 -15.07 13.29 11.07
CA ASP A 168 -14.04 14.20 11.58
C ASP A 168 -13.05 14.69 10.50
N GLY A 169 -13.53 14.87 9.27
CA GLY A 169 -12.70 15.29 8.13
C GLY A 169 -11.70 14.24 7.63
N GLN A 170 -11.85 12.98 8.05
CA GLN A 170 -11.08 11.83 7.58
C GLN A 170 -11.99 10.79 6.91
N TYR A 171 -11.38 9.97 6.06
CA TYR A 171 -12.03 8.87 5.35
C TYR A 171 -11.47 7.56 5.88
N TYR A 172 -12.27 6.86 6.66
CA TYR A 172 -11.90 5.56 7.22
C TYR A 172 -12.35 4.44 6.29
N LEU A 173 -11.50 3.44 6.12
CA LEU A 173 -11.83 2.25 5.35
C LEU A 173 -12.12 1.10 6.33
N PHE A 174 -13.40 0.72 6.41
CA PHE A 174 -13.85 -0.38 7.25
C PHE A 174 -14.08 -1.64 6.41
N VAL A 175 -13.73 -2.79 6.98
CA VAL A 175 -13.82 -4.11 6.35
C VAL A 175 -14.71 -5.08 7.15
N GLY A 176 -15.22 -4.62 8.29
CA GLY A 176 -16.19 -5.36 9.07
C GLY A 176 -16.61 -4.65 10.35
N SER A 177 -17.66 -5.18 10.97
CA SER A 177 -18.17 -4.76 12.27
C SER A 177 -18.61 -5.97 13.11
N ALA A 178 -18.69 -5.79 14.42
CA ALA A 178 -19.18 -6.81 15.33
C ALA A 178 -19.78 -6.16 16.60
N PRO A 179 -20.72 -6.84 17.28
CA PRO A 179 -21.30 -6.34 18.53
C PRO A 179 -20.28 -6.33 19.68
N ASN A 180 -19.23 -7.15 19.62
CA ASN A 180 -18.22 -7.24 20.66
C ASN A 180 -16.80 -7.36 20.10
N LYS A 181 -15.82 -7.05 20.96
CA LYS A 181 -14.39 -7.06 20.60
C LYS A 181 -13.91 -8.44 20.14
N GLN A 182 -14.39 -9.51 20.76
CA GLN A 182 -13.92 -10.87 20.48
C GLN A 182 -14.27 -11.29 19.05
N GLU A 183 -15.48 -11.00 18.59
CA GLU A 183 -15.91 -11.25 17.22
C GLU A 183 -15.19 -10.34 16.21
N ALA A 184 -14.97 -9.07 16.55
CA ALA A 184 -14.17 -8.17 15.72
C ALA A 184 -12.71 -8.64 15.57
N ASP A 185 -12.09 -9.13 16.65
CA ASP A 185 -10.75 -9.72 16.62
C ASP A 185 -10.72 -10.96 15.72
N GLN A 186 -11.75 -11.81 15.75
CA GLN A 186 -11.86 -12.96 14.83
C GLN A 186 -11.98 -12.55 13.36
N ILE A 187 -12.70 -11.46 13.07
CA ILE A 187 -12.75 -10.88 11.71
C ILE A 187 -11.34 -10.43 11.31
N ALA A 188 -10.64 -9.69 12.18
CA ALA A 188 -9.28 -9.20 11.93
C ALA A 188 -8.28 -10.34 11.69
N ASP A 189 -8.32 -11.41 12.49
CA ASP A 189 -7.44 -12.58 12.34
C ASP A 189 -7.65 -13.30 11.00
N ARG A 190 -8.90 -13.46 10.56
CA ARG A 190 -9.21 -14.05 9.25
C ARG A 190 -8.66 -13.20 8.10
N LEU A 191 -8.72 -11.87 8.23
CA LEU A 191 -8.20 -10.93 7.24
C LEU A 191 -6.66 -10.88 7.26
N ALA A 192 -6.04 -11.02 8.42
CA ALA A 192 -4.58 -11.15 8.55
C ALA A 192 -4.06 -12.41 7.81
N GLY A 193 -4.82 -13.50 7.81
CA GLY A 193 -4.53 -14.69 7.00
C GLY A 193 -4.52 -14.44 5.49
N LYS A 194 -5.16 -13.36 5.03
CA LYS A 194 -5.15 -12.87 3.64
C LYS A 194 -4.12 -11.75 3.41
N SER A 195 -3.20 -11.54 4.36
CA SER A 195 -2.20 -10.46 4.35
C SER A 195 -2.79 -9.05 4.35
N ILE A 196 -3.98 -8.88 4.96
CA ILE A 196 -4.60 -7.57 5.15
C ILE A 196 -4.35 -7.11 6.59
N GLU A 197 -3.64 -6.00 6.72
CA GLU A 197 -3.46 -5.34 8.01
C GLU A 197 -4.76 -4.66 8.43
N THR A 198 -5.23 -4.96 9.64
CA THR A 198 -6.45 -4.39 10.18
C THR A 198 -6.28 -3.99 11.64
N TYR A 199 -7.13 -3.08 12.10
CA TYR A 199 -7.17 -2.61 13.47
C TYR A 199 -8.60 -2.67 14.02
N VAL A 200 -8.77 -3.27 15.19
CA VAL A 200 -10.05 -3.35 15.90
C VAL A 200 -10.16 -2.18 16.87
N LYS A 201 -11.25 -1.41 16.77
CA LYS A 201 -11.53 -0.31 17.70
C LYS A 201 -13.02 -0.21 18.04
N PRO A 202 -13.37 0.23 19.26
CA PRO A 202 -14.75 0.61 19.57
C PRO A 202 -15.16 1.80 18.70
N PHE A 203 -16.42 1.82 18.31
CA PHE A 203 -17.01 2.82 17.45
C PHE A 203 -18.48 3.01 17.83
N VAL A 204 -18.94 4.25 17.80
CA VAL A 204 -20.33 4.60 18.06
C VAL A 204 -20.93 5.08 16.76
N VAL A 205 -22.09 4.54 16.38
CA VAL A 205 -22.89 5.06 15.27
C VAL A 205 -24.08 5.80 15.84
N THR A 206 -24.26 7.05 15.41
CA THR A 206 -25.44 7.84 15.74
C THR A 206 -26.35 7.85 14.52
N ILE A 207 -27.55 7.31 14.67
CA ILE A 207 -28.58 7.32 13.63
C ILE A 207 -29.52 8.48 13.93
N GLU A 208 -29.65 9.40 12.98
CA GLU A 208 -30.53 10.59 13.09
C GLU A 208 -31.74 10.51 12.16
N LYS A 209 -31.79 9.50 11.27
CA LYS A 209 -32.91 9.24 10.36
C LYS A 209 -33.92 8.26 10.97
N GLU A 210 -35.17 8.32 10.49
CA GLU A 210 -36.20 7.37 10.88
C GLU A 210 -35.80 5.95 10.44
N ILE A 211 -35.72 5.02 11.41
CA ILE A 211 -35.37 3.62 11.16
C ILE A 211 -36.66 2.88 10.77
N PRO A 212 -36.74 2.29 9.56
CA PRO A 212 -37.86 1.42 9.19
C PRO A 212 -38.02 0.28 10.20
N GLN A 213 -39.26 -0.12 10.50
CA GLN A 213 -39.54 -1.10 11.56
C GLN A 213 -38.83 -2.45 11.34
N GLU A 214 -38.67 -2.86 10.08
CA GLU A 214 -37.99 -4.08 9.68
C GLU A 214 -36.48 -4.04 9.97
N LEU A 215 -35.89 -2.86 10.12
CA LEU A 215 -34.46 -2.68 10.38
C LEU A 215 -34.13 -2.45 11.87
N VAL A 216 -35.13 -2.20 12.72
CA VAL A 216 -34.90 -1.97 14.16
C VAL A 216 -34.22 -3.17 14.80
N THR A 217 -34.82 -4.36 14.71
CA THR A 217 -34.25 -5.58 15.30
C THR A 217 -32.88 -5.93 14.72
N PRO A 218 -32.69 -6.00 13.38
CA PRO A 218 -31.39 -6.33 12.80
C PRO A 218 -30.26 -5.35 13.14
N ILE A 219 -30.57 -4.06 13.29
CA ILE A 219 -29.59 -3.05 13.71
C ILE A 219 -29.22 -3.26 15.18
N GLU A 220 -30.21 -3.50 16.05
CA GLU A 220 -30.01 -3.74 17.48
C GLU A 220 -29.26 -5.04 17.79
N THR A 221 -29.56 -6.12 17.06
CA THR A 221 -28.91 -7.42 17.26
C THR A 221 -27.57 -7.53 16.55
N HIS A 222 -27.22 -6.57 15.70
CA HIS A 222 -26.02 -6.60 14.85
C HIS A 222 -26.05 -7.74 13.82
N GLU A 223 -27.23 -8.32 13.56
CA GLU A 223 -27.43 -9.49 12.71
C GLU A 223 -28.27 -9.13 11.48
N MET A 224 -27.61 -8.60 10.46
CA MET A 224 -28.27 -8.26 9.18
C MET A 224 -28.50 -9.48 8.29
N LYS A 225 -27.89 -10.63 8.60
CA LYS A 225 -27.98 -11.86 7.80
C LYS A 225 -29.39 -12.43 7.70
N ASP A 226 -30.22 -12.12 8.68
CA ASP A 226 -31.59 -12.62 8.76
C ASP A 226 -32.57 -11.83 7.89
N LEU A 227 -32.14 -10.69 7.32
CA LEU A 227 -32.97 -9.88 6.44
C LEU A 227 -33.15 -10.58 5.09
N SER A 228 -34.33 -11.14 4.87
CA SER A 228 -34.67 -11.89 3.67
C SER A 228 -34.71 -11.00 2.42
N GLU A 229 -34.56 -11.60 1.23
CA GLU A 229 -34.71 -10.88 -0.05
C GLU A 229 -36.08 -10.20 -0.18
N ASN A 230 -37.13 -10.81 0.36
CA ASN A 230 -38.48 -10.25 0.32
C ASN A 230 -38.61 -9.01 1.21
N GLU A 231 -38.03 -9.04 2.41
CA GLU A 231 -38.02 -7.89 3.33
C GLU A 231 -37.19 -6.75 2.76
N ARG A 232 -36.03 -7.05 2.17
CA ARG A 232 -35.21 -6.04 1.48
C ARG A 232 -35.94 -5.40 0.32
N LYS A 233 -36.65 -6.19 -0.50
CA LYS A 233 -37.43 -5.65 -1.61
C LYS A 233 -38.58 -4.77 -1.12
N LYS A 234 -39.29 -5.21 -0.07
CA LYS A 234 -40.36 -4.41 0.54
C LYS A 234 -39.82 -3.08 1.07
N LEU A 235 -38.68 -3.10 1.76
CA LEU A 235 -38.00 -1.89 2.23
C LEU A 235 -37.56 -0.98 1.08
N LEU A 236 -37.07 -1.56 -0.01
CA LEU A 236 -36.69 -0.80 -1.20
C LEU A 236 -37.89 -0.12 -1.86
N ASP A 237 -39.03 -0.81 -1.93
CA ASP A 237 -40.28 -0.26 -2.45
C ASP A 237 -40.85 0.87 -1.54
N GLU A 238 -40.64 0.78 -0.23
CA GLU A 238 -41.09 1.79 0.75
C GLU A 238 -40.20 3.03 0.79
N VAL A 239 -38.88 2.82 0.84
CA VAL A 239 -37.89 3.88 1.02
C VAL A 239 -37.50 4.50 -0.32
N GLY A 240 -37.51 3.73 -1.40
CA GLY A 240 -37.11 4.15 -2.74
C GLY A 240 -35.63 3.92 -3.04
N GLU A 241 -35.33 3.51 -4.27
CA GLU A 241 -33.97 3.13 -4.74
C GLU A 241 -32.97 4.29 -4.75
N ASN A 242 -33.45 5.52 -4.88
CA ASN A 242 -32.63 6.73 -4.98
C ASN A 242 -32.27 7.34 -3.61
N THR A 243 -32.60 6.65 -2.52
CA THR A 243 -32.21 7.07 -1.16
C THR A 243 -30.88 6.46 -0.74
N SER A 244 -30.21 7.06 0.25
CA SER A 244 -28.99 6.50 0.84
C SER A 244 -29.20 5.07 1.31
N LEU A 245 -30.33 4.81 1.99
CA LEU A 245 -30.69 3.48 2.49
C LEU A 245 -31.05 2.53 1.33
N GLY A 246 -31.79 2.99 0.33
CA GLY A 246 -32.11 2.20 -0.87
C GLY A 246 -30.85 1.75 -1.62
N GLN A 247 -29.85 2.63 -1.74
CA GLN A 247 -28.54 2.29 -2.31
C GLN A 247 -27.80 1.25 -1.46
N ALA A 248 -27.84 1.35 -0.13
CA ALA A 248 -27.27 0.36 0.77
C ALA A 248 -27.94 -1.01 0.64
N LEU A 249 -29.27 -1.04 0.51
CA LEU A 249 -30.07 -2.26 0.30
C LEU A 249 -29.85 -2.88 -1.09
N ASN A 250 -29.63 -2.06 -2.13
CA ASN A 250 -29.31 -2.52 -3.47
C ASN A 250 -27.90 -3.13 -3.57
N LYS A 251 -26.92 -2.54 -2.87
CA LYS A 251 -25.53 -3.02 -2.84
C LYS A 251 -25.31 -4.06 -1.73
N TRP A 252 -26.28 -4.94 -1.52
CA TRP A 252 -26.22 -5.94 -0.46
C TRP A 252 -25.25 -7.08 -0.76
N GLU A 253 -24.41 -7.43 0.20
CA GLU A 253 -23.54 -8.61 0.09
C GLU A 253 -24.30 -9.87 0.53
N SER A 254 -24.48 -10.83 -0.37
CA SER A 254 -25.11 -12.12 -0.01
C SER A 254 -24.24 -12.96 0.94
N GLN A 255 -22.92 -12.76 0.93
CA GLN A 255 -21.98 -13.40 1.84
C GLN A 255 -21.36 -12.35 2.77
N ASP A 256 -22.04 -12.09 3.88
CA ASP A 256 -21.63 -11.05 4.82
C ASP A 256 -20.94 -11.59 6.08
N ASP A 257 -19.79 -12.25 5.92
CA ASP A 257 -19.07 -12.84 7.04
C ASP A 257 -18.43 -11.82 7.99
N THR A 258 -18.41 -10.54 7.60
CA THR A 258 -17.79 -9.45 8.34
C THR A 258 -18.78 -8.37 8.79
N ASN A 259 -20.09 -8.58 8.60
CA ASN A 259 -21.16 -7.61 8.91
C ASN A 259 -20.94 -6.24 8.25
N ILE A 260 -20.56 -6.23 6.97
CA ILE A 260 -20.43 -5.05 6.13
C ILE A 260 -21.80 -4.46 5.76
N ASN A 261 -22.85 -5.29 5.65
CA ASN A 261 -24.20 -4.79 5.34
C ASN A 261 -24.75 -3.97 6.50
N TRP A 262 -24.44 -4.36 7.75
CA TRP A 262 -24.74 -3.55 8.93
C TRP A 262 -24.09 -2.17 8.83
N LEU A 263 -22.81 -2.11 8.45
CA LEU A 263 -22.10 -0.84 8.25
C LEU A 263 -22.72 0.02 7.13
N LYS A 264 -23.09 -0.59 5.99
CA LYS A 264 -23.73 0.14 4.88
C LYS A 264 -25.05 0.76 5.29
N VAL A 265 -25.90 0.01 6.00
CA VAL A 265 -27.19 0.50 6.49
C VAL A 265 -26.99 1.56 7.57
N ALA A 266 -26.12 1.29 8.55
CA ALA A 266 -25.83 2.23 9.62
C ALA A 266 -25.29 3.57 9.09
N GLN A 267 -24.39 3.53 8.10
CA GLN A 267 -23.88 4.74 7.44
C GLN A 267 -24.98 5.50 6.69
N SER A 268 -25.90 4.79 6.04
CA SER A 268 -26.97 5.42 5.27
C SER A 268 -27.99 6.18 6.13
N LEU A 269 -28.06 5.78 7.42
CA LEU A 269 -28.98 6.27 8.44
C LEU A 269 -28.36 7.34 9.37
N GLU A 270 -27.03 7.48 9.35
CA GLU A 270 -26.31 8.66 9.87
C GLU A 270 -26.53 9.87 8.94
#